data_AF-A0A101CKJ9-F1
#
_entry.id   AF-A0A101CKJ9-F1
#
_cell.length_a   1.000
_cell.length_b   1.000
_cell.length_c   1.000
_cell.angle_alpha   90.00
_cell.angle_beta   90.00
_cell.angle_gamma   90.00
#
_symmetry.space_group_name_H-M   'P 1'
#
loop_
_entity.id
_entity.type
_entity.pdbx_description
1 polymer ?
#
loop_
_entity_poly.entity_id
_entity_poly.type
_entity_poly.pdbx_seq_one_letter_code
_entity_poly.pdbx_strand_id
1 'polypeptide(L)'
;MRNPFIILLVILLASCEKEPSIFEIKIETSNKNIVDELKQLKFQDPPGLIYRDEKYDIWKSCSGEWGGTIYFRNKQTEKIHYAIATCPISVNKIYRKYYVSNSLSHMYGSSDILEIVDPEKMEITTKIPAYHPNIITREYEAKSHRGTNKLIDSSGVLIVTSFTYNKKLYSIISNIENTKTTISELKDNRFYTVAELPKKLFNTEPIIIREAENHQKLYFQNSKKGVLEIKDNKIKLTFYEK
;
A
#
# COMPACT_ATOMS: atom_id res chain seq x y z
N MET A 1 -14.69 56.13 -46.72
CA MET A 1 -13.53 55.23 -46.59
C MET A 1 -13.82 54.24 -45.48
N ARG A 2 -14.03 52.98 -45.83
CA ARG A 2 -14.56 51.93 -44.94
C ARG A 2 -13.49 50.83 -44.87
N ASN A 3 -12.73 50.79 -43.78
CA ASN A 3 -11.76 49.72 -43.51
C ASN A 3 -12.50 48.57 -42.81
N PRO A 4 -12.48 47.33 -43.31
CA PRO A 4 -12.83 46.18 -42.50
C PRO A 4 -11.58 45.70 -41.78
N PHE A 5 -11.58 45.80 -40.45
CA PHE A 5 -10.64 45.07 -39.60
C PHE A 5 -11.08 43.59 -39.60
N ILE A 6 -10.36 42.73 -40.30
CA ILE A 6 -10.52 41.28 -40.21
C ILE A 6 -9.79 40.84 -38.94
N ILE A 7 -10.54 40.48 -37.91
CA ILE A 7 -10.00 39.80 -36.72
C ILE A 7 -9.95 38.31 -37.07
N LEU A 8 -8.74 37.82 -37.38
CA LEU A 8 -8.47 36.40 -37.55
C LEU A 8 -8.37 35.74 -36.17
N LEU A 9 -9.46 35.13 -35.71
CA LEU A 9 -9.50 34.35 -34.48
C LEU A 9 -8.80 33.00 -34.72
N VAL A 10 -7.53 32.90 -34.34
CA VAL A 10 -6.78 31.63 -34.37
C VAL A 10 -7.26 30.78 -33.20
N ILE A 11 -8.13 29.80 -33.49
CA ILE A 11 -8.52 28.76 -32.55
C ILE A 11 -7.32 27.81 -32.43
N LEU A 12 -6.52 27.97 -31.37
CA LEU A 12 -5.55 26.98 -30.93
C LEU A 12 -6.33 25.75 -30.46
N LEU A 13 -6.47 24.76 -31.34
CA LEU A 13 -6.83 23.40 -30.97
C LEU A 13 -5.68 22.86 -30.12
N ALA A 14 -5.77 23.04 -28.81
CA ALA A 14 -4.97 22.27 -27.88
C ALA A 14 -5.37 20.80 -28.06
N SER A 15 -4.58 20.07 -28.83
CA SER A 15 -4.59 18.61 -28.81
C SER A 15 -4.32 18.21 -27.35
N CYS A 16 -5.37 17.78 -26.66
CA CYS A 16 -5.26 17.16 -25.36
C CYS A 16 -4.59 15.80 -25.57
N GLU A 17 -3.26 15.79 -25.74
CA GLU A 17 -2.49 14.56 -25.66
C GLU A 17 -2.71 14.02 -24.25
N LYS A 18 -3.44 12.90 -24.15
CA LYS A 18 -3.56 12.19 -22.88
C LYS A 18 -2.14 11.82 -22.46
N GLU A 19 -1.75 12.26 -21.26
CA GLU A 19 -0.46 11.86 -20.70
C GLU A 19 -0.29 10.35 -20.80
N PRO A 20 0.90 9.86 -21.17
CA PRO A 20 1.14 8.43 -21.30
C PRO A 20 0.88 7.73 -19.97
N SER A 21 0.15 6.62 -20.01
CA SER A 21 -0.17 5.83 -18.81
C SER A 21 1.12 5.36 -18.13
N ILE A 22 1.27 5.70 -16.85
CA ILE A 22 2.41 5.27 -16.03
C ILE A 22 2.45 3.74 -15.90
N PHE A 23 1.27 3.10 -15.88
CA PHE A 23 1.13 1.66 -15.68
C PHE A 23 0.54 0.96 -16.91
N GLU A 24 1.12 -0.19 -17.25
CA GLU A 24 0.57 -1.14 -18.21
C GLU A 24 -0.38 -2.08 -17.50
N ILE A 25 -1.69 -1.90 -17.69
CA ILE A 25 -2.71 -2.73 -17.04
C ILE A 25 -3.21 -3.80 -18.02
N LYS A 26 -3.06 -5.07 -17.65
CA LYS A 26 -3.58 -6.23 -18.39
C LYS A 26 -4.61 -6.96 -17.54
N ILE A 27 -5.73 -7.32 -18.17
CA ILE A 27 -6.81 -8.06 -17.53
C ILE A 27 -7.02 -9.36 -18.31
N GLU A 28 -7.08 -10.48 -17.61
CA GLU A 28 -7.32 -11.79 -18.20
C GLU A 28 -8.23 -12.65 -17.32
N THR A 29 -8.74 -13.72 -17.90
CA THR A 29 -9.46 -14.78 -17.20
C THR A 29 -8.64 -16.07 -17.21
N SER A 30 -8.83 -16.88 -16.17
CA SER A 30 -8.15 -18.16 -16.01
C SER A 30 -9.16 -19.23 -15.60
N ASN A 31 -9.07 -20.39 -16.27
CA ASN A 31 -9.88 -21.57 -15.96
C ASN A 31 -9.31 -22.40 -14.80
N LYS A 32 -8.17 -21.97 -14.23
CA LYS A 32 -7.57 -22.57 -13.05
C LYS A 32 -8.47 -22.35 -11.83
N ASN A 33 -8.19 -23.08 -10.76
CA ASN A 33 -8.83 -22.89 -9.46
C ASN A 33 -7.90 -22.09 -8.55
N ILE A 34 -8.36 -20.94 -8.04
CA ILE A 34 -7.56 -20.11 -7.13
C ILE A 34 -7.17 -20.86 -5.85
N VAL A 35 -8.01 -21.80 -5.39
CA VAL A 35 -7.77 -22.58 -4.17
C VAL A 35 -6.51 -23.42 -4.28
N ASP A 36 -6.22 -23.93 -5.48
CA ASP A 36 -5.02 -24.75 -5.70
C ASP A 36 -3.75 -23.89 -5.68
N GLU A 37 -3.81 -22.65 -6.17
CA GLU A 37 -2.71 -21.70 -6.02
C GLU A 37 -2.52 -21.27 -4.57
N LEU A 38 -3.61 -21.00 -3.84
CA LEU A 38 -3.55 -20.65 -2.42
C LEU A 38 -2.93 -21.74 -1.56
N LYS A 39 -3.22 -23.02 -1.85
CA LYS A 39 -2.60 -24.18 -1.16
C LYS A 39 -1.09 -24.29 -1.41
N GLN A 40 -0.60 -23.74 -2.52
CA GLN A 40 0.81 -23.76 -2.87
C GLN A 40 1.59 -22.58 -2.28
N LEU A 41 0.90 -21.57 -1.73
CA LEU A 41 1.54 -20.44 -1.07
C LEU A 41 2.35 -20.93 0.14
N LYS A 42 3.65 -20.67 0.10
CA LYS A 42 4.55 -20.93 1.23
C LYS A 42 4.85 -19.62 1.92
N PHE A 43 4.31 -19.43 3.12
CA PHE A 43 4.70 -18.34 4.00
C PHE A 43 6.05 -18.71 4.63
N GLN A 44 7.13 -18.20 4.04
CA GLN A 44 8.49 -18.46 4.53
C GLN A 44 8.84 -17.57 5.72
N ASP A 45 8.22 -16.40 5.80
CA ASP A 45 8.51 -15.44 6.85
C ASP A 45 7.70 -15.73 8.13
N PRO A 46 8.30 -15.51 9.30
CA PRO A 46 7.61 -15.66 10.57
C PRO A 46 6.43 -14.68 10.69
N PRO A 47 5.36 -15.07 11.41
CA PRO A 47 4.18 -14.23 11.59
C PRO A 47 4.53 -12.83 12.15
N GLY A 48 4.03 -11.80 11.50
CA GLY A 48 4.26 -10.40 11.88
C GLY A 48 5.48 -9.74 11.23
N LEU A 49 6.41 -10.50 10.64
CA LEU A 49 7.45 -9.91 9.80
C LEU A 49 6.79 -9.41 8.51
N ILE A 50 7.02 -8.14 8.17
CA ILE A 50 6.37 -7.48 7.04
C ILE A 50 7.36 -6.97 5.98
N TYR A 51 8.62 -6.75 6.35
CA TYR A 51 9.64 -6.26 5.44
C TYR A 51 11.04 -6.56 5.95
N ARG A 52 11.99 -6.69 5.02
CA ARG A 52 13.39 -6.95 5.30
C ARG A 52 14.26 -6.17 4.33
N ASP A 53 15.31 -5.54 4.84
CA ASP A 53 16.41 -5.05 4.02
C ASP A 53 17.76 -5.45 4.63
N GLU A 54 18.85 -4.87 4.13
CA GLU A 54 20.20 -5.14 4.62
C GLU A 54 20.41 -4.79 6.10
N LYS A 55 19.71 -3.79 6.64
CA LYS A 55 19.94 -3.25 7.99
C LYS A 55 18.89 -3.70 9.00
N TYR A 56 17.64 -3.88 8.58
CA TYR A 56 16.52 -4.14 9.49
C TYR A 56 15.69 -5.35 9.07
N ASP A 57 15.23 -6.09 10.08
CA ASP A 57 14.00 -6.87 10.00
C ASP A 57 12.87 -6.03 10.59
N ILE A 58 11.79 -5.85 9.82
CA ILE A 58 10.67 -4.99 10.21
C ILE A 58 9.45 -5.84 10.50
N TRP A 59 8.91 -5.68 11.70
CA TRP A 59 7.78 -6.44 12.21
C TRP A 59 6.61 -5.52 12.53
N LYS A 60 5.42 -6.11 12.61
CA LYS A 60 4.20 -5.39 12.95
C LYS A 60 3.35 -6.12 13.99
N SER A 61 2.52 -5.34 14.67
CA SER A 61 1.32 -5.77 15.37
C SER A 61 0.11 -4.96 14.90
N CYS A 62 -1.08 -5.53 15.08
CA CYS A 62 -2.35 -4.90 14.77
C CYS A 62 -3.37 -5.39 15.80
N SER A 63 -3.89 -4.45 16.58
CA SER A 63 -4.98 -4.66 17.53
C SER A 63 -6.25 -3.93 17.06
N GLY A 64 -6.47 -3.89 15.74
CA GLY A 64 -7.61 -3.20 15.14
C GLY A 64 -7.70 -1.73 15.58
N GLU A 65 -8.88 -1.33 16.06
CA GLU A 65 -9.13 0.02 16.56
C GLU A 65 -8.28 0.42 17.77
N TRP A 66 -7.71 -0.56 18.48
CA TRP A 66 -6.86 -0.32 19.63
C TRP A 66 -5.41 0.01 19.23
N GLY A 67 -5.11 0.00 17.94
CA GLY A 67 -3.88 0.49 17.36
C GLY A 67 -3.03 -0.62 16.74
N GLY A 68 -1.75 -0.34 16.67
CA GLY A 68 -0.75 -1.22 16.09
C GLY A 68 0.63 -0.62 16.29
N THR A 69 1.64 -1.43 16.04
CA THR A 69 3.03 -1.05 16.21
C THR A 69 3.84 -1.51 15.02
N ILE A 70 4.78 -0.68 14.60
CA ILE A 70 5.85 -1.08 13.70
C ILE A 70 7.16 -1.18 14.49
N TYR A 71 7.90 -2.27 14.30
CA TYR A 71 9.16 -2.55 14.97
C TYR A 71 10.27 -2.68 13.94
N PHE A 72 11.40 -2.03 14.19
CA PHE A 72 12.62 -2.09 13.40
C PHE A 72 13.71 -2.73 14.26
N ARG A 73 14.00 -4.02 14.02
CA ARG A 73 15.13 -4.70 14.66
C ARG A 73 16.38 -4.50 13.79
N ASN A 74 17.36 -3.76 14.30
CA ASN A 74 18.65 -3.62 13.64
C ASN A 74 19.39 -4.96 13.67
N LYS A 75 19.78 -5.49 12.51
CA LYS A 75 20.42 -6.81 12.39
C LYS A 75 21.83 -6.88 12.97
N GLN A 76 22.53 -5.75 13.03
CA GLN A 76 23.90 -5.67 13.54
C GLN A 76 23.93 -5.44 15.05
N THR A 77 23.09 -4.52 15.54
CA THR A 77 23.10 -4.11 16.95
C THR A 77 22.05 -4.81 17.80
N GLU A 78 21.14 -5.55 17.17
CA GLU A 78 19.96 -6.21 17.75
C GLU A 78 18.92 -5.31 18.44
N LYS A 79 19.23 -4.02 18.63
CA LYS A 79 18.30 -3.00 19.14
C LYS A 79 17.00 -2.98 18.34
N ILE A 80 15.88 -2.94 19.07
CA ILE A 80 14.54 -2.88 18.51
C ILE A 80 14.00 -1.48 18.74
N HIS A 81 13.74 -0.78 17.65
CA HIS A 81 13.11 0.53 17.65
C HIS A 81 11.64 0.38 17.27
N TYR A 82 10.74 1.18 17.84
CA TYR A 82 9.31 1.02 17.58
C TYR A 82 8.57 2.35 17.60
N ALA A 83 7.42 2.38 16.92
CA ALA A 83 6.49 3.50 16.93
C ALA A 83 5.05 3.03 16.65
N ILE A 84 4.09 3.89 16.98
CA ILE A 84 2.68 3.71 16.62
C ILE A 84 2.56 3.58 15.11
N ALA A 85 1.85 2.54 14.66
CA ALA A 85 1.44 2.35 13.28
C ALA A 85 0.20 1.45 13.27
N THR A 86 -1.00 2.02 13.08
CA THR A 86 -2.26 1.29 13.25
C THR A 86 -2.48 0.31 12.11
N CYS A 87 -2.32 -0.98 12.38
CA CYS A 87 -2.46 -2.06 11.41
C CYS A 87 -1.64 -1.84 10.14
N PRO A 88 -0.30 -1.96 10.23
CA PRO A 88 0.58 -1.81 9.08
C PRO A 88 0.29 -2.90 8.05
N ILE A 89 0.20 -2.54 6.78
CA ILE A 89 -0.09 -3.48 5.68
C ILE A 89 1.01 -3.54 4.63
N SER A 90 1.86 -2.52 4.55
CA SER A 90 3.07 -2.57 3.74
C SER A 90 4.14 -1.62 4.25
N VAL A 91 5.40 -1.97 4.01
CA VAL A 91 6.55 -1.10 4.21
C VAL A 91 7.31 -1.02 2.90
N ASN A 92 7.71 0.18 2.52
CA ASN A 92 8.49 0.42 1.32
C ASN A 92 9.67 1.33 1.64
N LYS A 93 10.83 1.03 1.07
CA LYS A 93 12.02 1.86 1.22
C LYS A 93 12.27 2.64 -0.06
N ILE A 94 12.37 3.97 0.06
CA ILE A 94 12.77 4.84 -1.05
C ILE A 94 13.97 5.64 -0.56
N TYR A 95 15.11 5.46 -1.25
CA TYR A 95 16.41 5.94 -0.80
C TYR A 95 16.75 5.41 0.61
N ARG A 96 16.81 6.31 1.61
CA ARG A 96 17.15 5.99 3.00
C ARG A 96 15.95 6.12 3.94
N LYS A 97 14.74 6.29 3.40
CA LYS A 97 13.52 6.50 4.16
C LYS A 97 12.57 5.32 4.01
N TYR A 98 11.85 5.01 5.07
CA TYR A 98 10.80 4.00 5.07
C TYR A 98 9.44 4.67 5.04
N TYR A 99 8.53 4.10 4.27
CA TYR A 99 7.14 4.50 4.16
C TYR A 99 6.29 3.33 4.64
N VAL A 100 5.60 3.52 5.76
CA VAL A 100 4.73 2.51 6.37
C VAL A 100 3.30 2.89 6.01
N SER A 101 2.63 2.04 5.23
CA SER A 101 1.19 2.22 4.96
C SER A 101 0.38 1.44 5.99
N ASN A 102 -0.50 2.17 6.66
CA ASN A 102 -1.40 1.70 7.70
C ASN A 102 -2.82 1.70 7.14
N SER A 103 -3.59 0.66 7.43
CA SER A 103 -4.97 0.55 6.98
C SER A 103 -5.80 -0.18 8.02
N LEU A 104 -6.91 0.44 8.41
CA LEU A 104 -7.88 -0.11 9.34
C LEU A 104 -9.23 -0.21 8.65
N SER A 105 -9.62 -1.43 8.27
CA SER A 105 -10.91 -1.73 7.62
C SER A 105 -12.05 -1.89 8.64
N HIS A 106 -12.24 -0.89 9.52
CA HIS A 106 -13.35 -0.86 10.47
C HIS A 106 -14.25 0.37 10.23
N MET A 107 -15.57 0.20 10.41
CA MET A 107 -16.61 1.20 10.08
C MET A 107 -16.42 1.82 8.68
N TYR A 108 -16.10 3.11 8.61
CA TYR A 108 -15.92 3.86 7.37
C TYR A 108 -14.53 3.62 6.72
N GLY A 109 -13.65 2.91 7.42
CA GLY A 109 -12.27 2.68 7.00
C GLY A 109 -11.39 3.90 7.23
N SER A 110 -10.12 3.66 7.57
CA SER A 110 -9.12 4.71 7.64
C SER A 110 -7.76 4.20 7.19
N SER A 111 -6.92 5.11 6.73
CA SER A 111 -5.55 4.82 6.34
C SER A 111 -4.64 6.02 6.56
N ASP A 112 -3.40 5.73 6.89
CA ASP A 112 -2.34 6.72 7.03
C ASP A 112 -1.04 6.19 6.41
N ILE A 113 -0.13 7.12 6.09
CA ILE A 113 1.22 6.77 5.68
C ILE A 113 2.20 7.50 6.59
N LEU A 114 3.09 6.74 7.22
CA LEU A 114 4.19 7.25 8.04
C LEU A 114 5.49 7.25 7.24
N GLU A 115 6.21 8.36 7.28
CA GLU A 115 7.61 8.45 6.88
C GLU A 115 8.51 8.25 8.11
N ILE A 116 9.51 7.38 7.97
CA ILE A 116 10.53 7.12 8.98
C ILE A 116 11.89 7.29 8.32
N VAL A 117 12.58 8.37 8.68
CA VAL A 117 13.89 8.73 8.09
C VAL A 117 15.03 7.93 8.74
N ASP A 118 14.96 7.76 10.05
CA ASP A 118 15.97 7.09 10.84
C ASP A 118 15.31 6.32 11.98
N PRO A 119 15.13 4.98 11.84
CA PRO A 119 14.55 4.16 12.88
C PRO A 119 15.25 4.29 14.23
N GLU A 120 16.54 4.62 14.27
CA GLU A 120 17.30 4.72 15.52
C GLU A 120 16.89 5.91 16.40
N LYS A 121 16.12 6.86 15.84
CA LYS A 121 15.57 7.99 16.58
C LYS A 121 14.22 7.69 17.25
N MET A 122 13.60 6.55 16.95
CA MET A 122 12.36 6.11 17.59
C MET A 122 12.63 5.54 18.99
N GLU A 123 11.57 5.26 19.74
CA GLU A 123 11.71 4.61 21.05
C GLU A 123 12.27 3.20 20.94
N ILE A 124 12.90 2.72 22.02
CA ILE A 124 13.56 1.43 22.09
C ILE A 124 12.76 0.49 22.99
N THR A 125 12.64 -0.77 22.59
CA THR A 125 12.13 -1.86 23.41
C THR A 125 13.14 -3.00 23.46
N THR A 126 13.01 -3.87 24.47
CA THR A 126 13.84 -5.07 24.63
C THR A 126 13.27 -6.27 23.88
N LYS A 127 11.98 -6.25 23.50
CA LYS A 127 11.33 -7.36 22.80
C LYS A 127 10.23 -6.90 21.86
N ILE A 128 10.05 -7.68 20.79
CA ILE A 128 8.84 -7.66 19.97
C ILE A 128 7.87 -8.65 20.63
N PRO A 129 6.65 -8.25 21.02
CA PRO A 129 5.66 -9.17 21.54
C PRO A 129 5.42 -10.32 20.56
N ALA A 130 5.18 -11.53 21.09
CA ALA A 130 4.79 -12.65 20.23
C ALA A 130 3.48 -12.28 19.50
N TYR A 131 3.40 -12.63 18.22
CA TYR A 131 2.23 -12.32 17.42
C TYR A 131 1.03 -13.12 17.92
N HIS A 132 0.07 -12.43 18.53
CA HIS A 132 -1.16 -13.02 19.06
C HIS A 132 -2.37 -12.44 18.33
N PRO A 133 -2.77 -13.00 17.16
CA PRO A 133 -3.86 -12.44 16.36
C PRO A 133 -5.21 -12.43 17.09
N ASN A 134 -5.35 -13.25 18.13
CA ASN A 134 -6.58 -13.37 18.92
C ASN A 134 -6.59 -12.44 20.15
N ILE A 135 -5.52 -11.70 20.41
CA ILE A 135 -5.42 -10.80 21.56
C ILE A 135 -5.40 -9.37 21.03
N ILE A 136 -6.53 -8.69 21.20
CA ILE A 136 -6.74 -7.33 20.73
C ILE A 136 -6.79 -6.42 21.97
N THR A 137 -5.73 -5.65 22.21
CA THR A 137 -5.72 -4.66 23.30
C THR A 137 -4.71 -3.56 23.07
N ARG A 138 -5.06 -2.34 23.51
CA ARG A 138 -4.19 -1.16 23.48
C ARG A 138 -2.92 -1.34 24.31
N GLU A 139 -2.94 -2.22 25.31
CA GLU A 139 -1.84 -2.40 26.26
C GLU A 139 -0.55 -2.91 25.59
N TYR A 140 -0.68 -3.77 24.57
CA TYR A 140 0.46 -4.31 23.84
C TYR A 140 0.98 -3.39 22.73
N GLU A 141 0.28 -2.30 22.45
CA GLU A 141 0.61 -1.41 21.35
C GLU A 141 1.42 -0.20 21.79
N ALA A 142 2.25 0.27 20.87
CA ALA A 142 3.07 1.45 21.04
C ALA A 142 2.24 2.67 21.44
N LYS A 143 2.88 3.55 22.20
CA LYS A 143 2.31 4.83 22.63
C LYS A 143 3.09 6.04 22.11
N SER A 144 4.13 5.80 21.31
CA SER A 144 5.05 6.82 20.85
C SER A 144 4.98 7.07 19.35
N HIS A 145 4.98 8.35 18.99
CA HIS A 145 5.17 8.84 17.62
C HIS A 145 6.61 9.31 17.37
N ARG A 146 7.53 9.11 18.33
CA ARG A 146 8.89 9.62 18.21
C ARG A 146 9.57 9.02 16.97
N GLY A 147 10.18 9.88 16.16
CA GLY A 147 10.92 9.48 14.96
C GLY A 147 10.07 9.14 13.73
N THR A 148 8.74 9.35 13.82
CA THR A 148 7.84 9.21 12.67
C THR A 148 7.28 10.57 12.22
N ASN A 149 6.97 10.68 10.93
CA ASN A 149 6.28 11.83 10.36
C ASN A 149 5.07 11.33 9.56
N LYS A 150 3.86 11.78 9.92
CA LYS A 150 2.64 11.36 9.22
C LYS A 150 2.48 12.18 7.94
N LEU A 151 2.47 11.53 6.78
CA LEU A 151 2.30 12.18 5.47
C LEU A 151 0.85 12.20 5.02
N ILE A 152 0.07 11.17 5.37
CA ILE A 152 -1.35 11.05 5.04
C ILE A 152 -2.09 10.71 6.32
N ASP A 153 -3.27 11.29 6.50
CA ASP A 153 -4.29 10.86 7.46
C ASP A 153 -5.64 10.92 6.76
N SER A 154 -6.26 9.77 6.53
CA SER A 154 -7.46 9.69 5.69
C SER A 154 -8.54 8.82 6.32
N SER A 155 -9.78 9.27 6.17
CA SER A 155 -11.00 8.52 6.50
C SER A 155 -11.76 8.20 5.21
N GLY A 156 -12.37 7.03 5.12
CA GLY A 156 -13.08 6.59 3.90
C GLY A 156 -12.18 6.00 2.81
N VAL A 157 -10.87 6.03 3.03
CA VAL A 157 -9.84 5.56 2.12
C VAL A 157 -9.14 4.37 2.76
N LEU A 158 -9.18 3.22 2.08
CA LEU A 158 -8.40 2.05 2.48
C LEU A 158 -7.25 1.85 1.51
N ILE A 159 -6.03 1.96 2.01
CA ILE A 159 -4.85 1.45 1.31
C ILE A 159 -4.93 -0.07 1.40
N VAL A 160 -4.89 -0.74 0.25
CA VAL A 160 -4.87 -2.22 0.18
C VAL A 160 -3.43 -2.72 0.20
N THR A 161 -2.54 -2.01 -0.49
CA THR A 161 -1.10 -2.23 -0.49
C THR A 161 -0.41 -0.99 -1.04
N SER A 162 0.88 -0.85 -0.78
CA SER A 162 1.73 0.15 -1.42
C SER A 162 2.97 -0.50 -2.01
N PHE A 163 3.46 0.06 -3.11
CA PHE A 163 4.62 -0.43 -3.85
C PHE A 163 5.42 0.74 -4.41
N THR A 164 6.66 0.48 -4.82
CA THR A 164 7.53 1.51 -5.39
C THR A 164 7.72 1.30 -6.88
N TYR A 165 7.77 2.41 -7.62
CA TYR A 165 8.18 2.42 -9.02
C TYR A 165 8.84 3.75 -9.32
N ASN A 166 9.97 3.76 -10.05
CA ASN A 166 10.75 4.97 -10.36
C ASN A 166 10.97 5.91 -9.16
N LYS A 167 11.30 5.32 -7.99
CA LYS A 167 11.57 6.04 -6.73
C LYS A 167 10.39 6.89 -6.22
N LYS A 168 9.17 6.54 -6.62
CA LYS A 168 7.92 7.10 -6.12
C LYS A 168 7.13 6.01 -5.40
N LEU A 169 6.29 6.42 -4.45
CA LEU A 169 5.40 5.52 -3.73
C LEU A 169 4.02 5.55 -4.39
N TYR A 170 3.51 4.37 -4.70
CA TYR A 170 2.17 4.16 -5.22
C TYR A 170 1.37 3.28 -4.28
N SER A 171 0.06 3.49 -4.24
CA SER A 171 -0.87 2.72 -3.41
C SER A 171 -2.04 2.22 -4.24
N ILE A 172 -2.42 0.96 -4.03
CA ILE A 172 -3.72 0.44 -4.47
C ILE A 172 -4.74 0.86 -3.42
N ILE A 173 -5.73 1.65 -3.82
CA ILE A 173 -6.70 2.26 -2.92
C ILE A 173 -8.10 1.77 -3.23
N SER A 174 -8.81 1.32 -2.19
CA SER A 174 -10.24 1.06 -2.20
C SER A 174 -10.92 2.15 -1.37
N ASN A 175 -11.56 3.12 -2.02
CA ASN A 175 -12.36 4.14 -1.33
C ASN A 175 -13.78 3.60 -1.12
N ILE A 176 -14.36 3.86 0.05
CA ILE A 176 -15.69 3.39 0.42
C ILE A 176 -16.78 3.90 -0.53
N GLU A 177 -16.68 5.17 -0.97
CA GLU A 177 -17.63 5.83 -1.87
C GLU A 177 -17.39 5.50 -3.35
N ASN A 178 -16.17 5.11 -3.70
CA ASN A 178 -15.82 4.80 -5.08
C ASN A 178 -16.26 3.38 -5.47
N THR A 179 -16.77 3.27 -6.70
CA THR A 179 -17.12 1.99 -7.33
C THR A 179 -15.92 1.28 -7.95
N LYS A 180 -14.74 1.90 -7.91
CA LYS A 180 -13.49 1.40 -8.50
C LYS A 180 -12.33 1.43 -7.50
N THR A 181 -11.44 0.47 -7.67
CA THR A 181 -10.11 0.49 -7.04
C THR A 181 -9.20 1.37 -7.88
N THR A 182 -8.35 2.17 -7.25
CA THR A 182 -7.43 3.08 -7.96
C THR A 182 -5.97 2.74 -7.66
N ILE A 183 -5.09 3.17 -8.55
CA ILE A 183 -3.65 3.26 -8.31
C ILE A 183 -3.35 4.74 -8.14
N SER A 184 -2.82 5.12 -6.97
CA SER A 184 -2.54 6.52 -6.64
C SER A 184 -1.09 6.73 -6.27
N GLU A 185 -0.48 7.79 -6.76
CA GLU A 185 0.83 8.27 -6.33
C GLU A 185 0.69 9.04 -5.01
N LEU A 186 1.58 8.78 -4.05
CA LEU A 186 1.80 9.69 -2.94
C LEU A 186 2.68 10.84 -3.41
N LYS A 187 2.11 12.04 -3.44
CA LYS A 187 2.80 13.28 -3.80
C LYS A 187 2.25 14.41 -2.94
N ASP A 188 3.09 15.33 -2.48
CA ASP A 188 2.69 16.50 -1.68
C ASP A 188 1.72 16.17 -0.53
N ASN A 189 1.98 15.06 0.18
CA ASN A 189 1.15 14.58 1.29
C ASN A 189 -0.32 14.32 0.89
N ARG A 190 -0.56 13.93 -0.37
CA ARG A 190 -1.87 13.58 -0.92
C ARG A 190 -1.77 12.40 -1.88
N PHE A 191 -2.90 11.72 -2.08
CA PHE A 191 -3.05 10.72 -3.12
C PHE A 191 -3.49 11.37 -4.43
N TYR A 192 -2.75 11.10 -5.50
CA TYR A 192 -3.09 11.49 -6.87
C TYR A 192 -3.36 10.23 -7.68
N THR A 193 -4.61 10.02 -8.07
CA THR A 193 -5.00 8.87 -8.92
C THR A 193 -4.30 8.97 -10.27
N VAL A 194 -3.51 7.95 -10.60
CA VAL A 194 -2.80 7.83 -11.88
C VAL A 194 -3.38 6.73 -12.77
N ALA A 195 -4.14 5.79 -12.19
CA ALA A 195 -4.89 4.80 -12.94
C ALA A 195 -6.10 4.28 -12.17
N GLU A 196 -7.06 3.73 -12.89
CA GLU A 196 -8.23 3.05 -12.32
C GLU A 196 -8.24 1.58 -12.75
N LEU A 197 -8.59 0.69 -11.81
CA LEU A 197 -8.91 -0.69 -12.12
C LEU A 197 -10.38 -0.79 -12.56
N PRO A 198 -10.77 -1.80 -13.34
CA PRO A 198 -12.08 -1.85 -14.00
C PRO A 198 -13.28 -1.86 -13.03
N LYS A 199 -13.05 -2.20 -11.76
CA LYS A 199 -14.07 -2.28 -10.71
C LYS A 199 -13.42 -2.22 -9.32
N LYS A 200 -14.27 -2.14 -8.28
CA LYS A 200 -13.87 -2.41 -6.90
C LYS A 200 -13.49 -3.88 -6.74
N LEU A 201 -12.26 -4.13 -6.27
CA LEU A 201 -11.70 -5.48 -6.13
C LEU A 201 -11.66 -5.94 -4.68
N PHE A 202 -11.51 -5.00 -3.74
CA PHE A 202 -11.21 -5.31 -2.35
C PHE A 202 -12.31 -4.78 -1.44
N ASN A 203 -13.09 -5.74 -0.92
CA ASN A 203 -14.07 -5.53 0.17
C ASN A 203 -13.55 -6.07 1.51
N THR A 204 -12.48 -6.85 1.47
CA THR A 204 -11.74 -7.37 2.63
C THR A 204 -10.25 -7.32 2.32
N GLU A 205 -9.44 -7.51 3.35
CA GLU A 205 -7.99 -7.62 3.19
C GLU A 205 -7.63 -8.82 2.29
N PRO A 206 -6.82 -8.60 1.22
CA PRO A 206 -6.31 -9.69 0.41
C PRO A 206 -5.13 -10.39 1.10
N ILE A 207 -4.80 -11.60 0.65
CA ILE A 207 -3.52 -12.23 0.99
C ILE A 207 -2.45 -11.59 0.12
N ILE A 208 -1.47 -10.93 0.74
CA ILE A 208 -0.38 -10.24 0.04
C ILE A 208 0.88 -11.11 0.14
N ILE A 209 1.45 -11.45 -1.01
CA ILE A 209 2.74 -12.13 -1.12
C ILE A 209 3.71 -11.19 -1.81
N ARG A 210 4.77 -10.78 -1.10
CA ARG A 210 5.87 -10.00 -1.67
C ARG A 210 6.96 -10.95 -2.12
N GLU A 211 7.19 -11.03 -3.43
CA GLU A 211 8.23 -11.89 -4.02
C GLU A 211 9.56 -11.13 -4.14
N ALA A 212 9.50 -9.81 -4.33
CA ALA A 212 10.65 -8.90 -4.34
C ALA A 212 10.22 -7.47 -4.00
N GLU A 213 11.17 -6.52 -3.94
CA GLU A 213 10.90 -5.09 -3.70
C GLU A 213 9.88 -4.48 -4.69
N ASN A 214 9.96 -4.90 -5.95
CA ASN A 214 9.16 -4.41 -7.06
C ASN A 214 8.16 -5.46 -7.56
N HIS A 215 7.94 -6.55 -6.82
CA HIS A 215 7.10 -7.66 -7.25
C HIS A 215 6.25 -8.20 -6.10
N GLN A 216 4.94 -8.04 -6.21
CA GLN A 216 3.98 -8.55 -5.23
C GLN A 216 2.69 -9.04 -5.88
N LYS A 217 2.01 -9.98 -5.21
CA LYS A 217 0.75 -10.57 -5.61
C LYS A 217 -0.28 -10.42 -4.51
N LEU A 218 -1.50 -10.05 -4.88
CA LEU A 218 -2.62 -9.89 -3.99
C LEU A 218 -3.72 -10.86 -4.40
N TYR A 219 -3.98 -11.85 -3.55
CA TYR A 219 -5.02 -12.85 -3.76
C TYR A 219 -6.29 -12.39 -3.04
N PHE A 220 -7.40 -12.31 -3.77
CA PHE A 220 -8.70 -11.90 -3.24
C PHE A 220 -9.80 -12.85 -3.71
N GLN A 221 -10.80 -13.08 -2.85
CA GLN A 221 -11.86 -14.05 -3.11
C GLN A 221 -13.28 -13.49 -2.98
N ASN A 222 -13.43 -12.28 -2.46
CA ASN A 222 -14.75 -11.70 -2.20
C ASN A 222 -15.33 -11.03 -3.44
N SER A 223 -16.60 -11.33 -3.74
CA SER A 223 -17.34 -10.96 -4.96
C SER A 223 -16.83 -11.59 -6.27
N LYS A 224 -15.51 -11.56 -6.54
CA LYS A 224 -14.87 -12.39 -7.57
C LYS A 224 -13.52 -12.88 -7.06
N LYS A 225 -13.14 -14.09 -7.47
CA LYS A 225 -11.84 -14.69 -7.19
C LYS A 225 -10.82 -14.15 -8.19
N GLY A 226 -9.67 -13.69 -7.69
CA GLY A 226 -8.66 -13.11 -8.54
C GLY A 226 -7.30 -12.92 -7.87
N VAL A 227 -6.34 -12.64 -8.73
CA VAL A 227 -4.99 -12.24 -8.35
C VAL A 227 -4.67 -10.93 -9.05
N LEU A 228 -4.22 -9.95 -8.26
CA LEU A 228 -3.60 -8.74 -8.78
C LEU A 228 -2.08 -8.88 -8.58
N GLU A 229 -1.36 -9.03 -9.68
CA GLU A 229 0.11 -9.06 -9.70
C GLU A 229 0.64 -7.69 -10.10
N ILE A 230 1.56 -7.17 -9.30
CA ILE A 230 2.23 -5.89 -9.49
C ILE A 230 3.70 -6.21 -9.68
N LYS A 231 4.24 -5.89 -10.86
CA LYS A 231 5.67 -6.06 -11.18
C LYS A 231 6.17 -4.84 -11.95
N ASP A 232 6.99 -4.02 -11.30
CA ASP A 232 7.43 -2.72 -11.84
C ASP A 232 6.22 -1.84 -12.25
N ASN A 233 6.15 -1.45 -13.53
CA ASN A 233 5.03 -0.71 -14.10
C ASN A 233 3.92 -1.60 -14.67
N LYS A 234 4.02 -2.92 -14.53
CA LYS A 234 3.05 -3.86 -15.08
C LYS A 234 2.10 -4.32 -14.00
N ILE A 235 0.82 -4.13 -14.26
CA ILE A 235 -0.27 -4.52 -13.38
C ILE A 235 -1.09 -5.56 -14.12
N LYS A 236 -1.09 -6.79 -13.60
CA LYS A 236 -1.81 -7.90 -14.20
C LYS A 236 -2.93 -8.34 -13.27
N LEU A 237 -4.15 -8.34 -13.78
CA LEU A 237 -5.34 -8.76 -13.06
C LEU A 237 -5.90 -10.02 -13.70
N THR A 238 -5.76 -11.15 -13.00
CA THR A 238 -6.29 -12.44 -13.45
C THR A 238 -7.52 -12.78 -12.63
N PHE A 239 -8.68 -12.94 -13.29
CA PHE A 239 -9.90 -13.45 -12.67
C PHE A 239 -10.03 -14.96 -12.88
N TYR A 240 -10.40 -15.68 -11.83
CA TYR A 240 -10.57 -17.12 -11.88
C TYR A 240 -12.06 -17.46 -12.05
N GLU A 241 -12.36 -18.37 -12.96
CA GLU A 241 -13.73 -18.84 -13.20
C GLU A 241 -14.18 -19.86 -12.15
N LYS A 242 -13.24 -20.54 -11.48
CA LYS A 242 -13.48 -21.61 -10.50
C LYS A 242 -12.89 -21.25 -9.13
#